data_AF-C2Q1D7-F1
#
_entry.id   AF-C2Q1D7-F1
#
_cell.length_a   1.000
_cell.length_b   1.000
_cell.length_c   1.000
_cell.angle_alpha   90.00
_cell.angle_beta   90.00
_cell.angle_gamma   90.00
#
_symmetry.space_group_name_H-M   'P 1'
#
loop_
_entity.id
_entity.type
_entity.pdbx_description
1 polymer ?
#
loop_
_entity_poly.entity_id
_entity_poly.type
_entity_poly.pdbx_seq_one_letter_code
_entity_poly.pdbx_strand_id
1 'polypeptide(L)'
;MTGHANYAPHGQDLVCAGTTAVVFGSINAVEELCNVQATIELGSDGGFLTYELPNDLDVHTAEKAQILLEGLVVSLKTIELDYGKYIRLIEKVQEV
;
A
#
# COMPACT_ATOMS: atom_id res chain seq x y z
N MET A 1 13.02 17.91 6.88
CA MET A 1 12.14 17.14 7.78
C MET A 1 12.97 16.72 8.98
N THR A 2 12.82 17.41 10.11
CA THR A 2 13.50 17.14 11.38
C THR A 2 12.42 16.88 12.42
N GLY A 3 12.30 15.65 12.93
CA GLY A 3 11.50 15.40 14.15
C GLY A 3 10.43 14.31 14.17
N HIS A 4 10.57 13.17 13.48
CA HIS A 4 9.57 12.07 13.59
C HIS A 4 10.06 10.79 14.27
N ALA A 5 11.17 10.84 15.01
CA ALA A 5 11.83 9.62 15.46
C ALA A 5 11.63 9.34 16.96
N ASN A 6 10.42 8.96 17.34
CA ASN A 6 10.22 8.12 18.52
C ASN A 6 10.45 6.68 18.06
N TYR A 7 11.57 6.09 18.49
CA TYR A 7 12.14 4.84 17.97
C TYR A 7 11.78 3.62 18.84
N ALA A 8 11.17 2.60 18.23
CA ALA A 8 11.36 1.18 18.50
C ALA A 8 12.73 0.74 17.90
N PRO A 9 13.11 -0.56 17.95
CA PRO A 9 14.46 -1.00 17.60
C PRO A 9 14.98 -0.35 16.30
N HIS A 10 16.21 0.20 16.35
CA HIS A 10 16.81 1.02 15.29
C HIS A 10 16.44 0.52 13.88
N GLY A 11 15.71 1.35 13.13
CA GLY A 11 15.33 1.12 11.74
C GLY A 11 13.93 0.55 11.51
N GLN A 12 13.35 -0.23 12.44
CA GLN A 12 12.05 -0.87 12.23
C GLN A 12 10.90 0.15 12.11
N ASP A 13 10.89 1.16 12.98
CA ASP A 13 9.82 2.18 12.97
C ASP A 13 9.81 3.04 11.72
N LEU A 14 11.00 3.29 11.14
CA LEU A 14 11.12 4.04 9.91
C LEU A 14 10.55 3.25 8.73
N VAL A 15 10.79 1.93 8.71
CA VAL A 15 10.23 1.04 7.68
C VAL A 15 8.72 0.93 7.83
N CYS A 16 8.20 0.74 9.05
CA CYS A 16 6.76 0.71 9.29
C CYS A 16 6.10 2.03 8.86
N ALA A 17 6.65 3.18 9.29
CA ALA A 17 6.11 4.49 8.93
C ALA A 17 6.14 4.73 7.41
N GLY A 18 7.26 4.39 6.75
CA GLY A 18 7.40 4.51 5.30
C GLY A 18 6.42 3.61 4.54
N THR A 19 6.28 2.36 4.98
CA THR A 19 5.35 1.39 4.38
C THR A 19 3.90 1.85 4.52
N THR A 20 3.50 2.28 5.73
CA THR A 20 2.16 2.83 5.99
C THR A 20 1.89 4.05 5.12
N ALA A 21 2.83 4.99 5.02
CA ALA A 21 2.65 6.18 4.19
C ALA A 21 2.46 5.84 2.70
N VAL A 22 3.23 4.88 2.17
CA VAL A 22 3.13 4.43 0.78
C VAL A 22 1.81 3.71 0.51
N VAL A 23 1.40 2.79 1.39
CA VAL A 23 0.14 2.02 1.25
C VAL A 23 -1.07 2.95 1.31
N PHE A 24 -1.23 3.71 2.39
CA PHE A 24 -2.40 4.59 2.54
C PHE A 24 -2.38 5.75 1.55
N GLY A 25 -1.21 6.29 1.21
CA GLY A 25 -1.08 7.32 0.19
C GLY A 25 -1.56 6.83 -1.17
N SER A 26 -1.23 5.59 -1.54
CA SER A 26 -1.67 4.98 -2.81
C SER A 26 -3.17 4.68 -2.80
N ILE A 27 -3.71 4.13 -1.70
CA ILE A 27 -5.15 3.90 -1.54
C ILE A 27 -5.93 5.20 -1.70
N ASN A 28 -5.53 6.25 -0.98
CA ASN A 28 -6.19 7.56 -1.07
C ASN A 28 -6.08 8.15 -2.48
N ALA A 29 -4.94 7.97 -3.16
CA ALA A 29 -4.77 8.42 -4.53
C ALA A 29 -5.69 7.67 -5.49
N VAL A 30 -5.90 6.36 -5.29
CA VAL A 30 -6.85 5.58 -6.10
C VAL A 30 -8.27 6.08 -5.89
N GLU A 31 -8.71 6.23 -4.64
CA GLU A 31 -10.07 6.71 -4.35
C GLU A 31 -10.32 8.12 -4.90
N GLU A 32 -9.41 9.06 -4.64
CA GLU A 32 -9.56 10.46 -5.04
C GLU A 32 -9.44 10.63 -6.56
N LEU A 33 -8.44 10.01 -7.20
CA LEU A 33 -8.17 10.22 -8.61
C LEU A 33 -9.07 9.38 -9.51
N CYS A 34 -9.52 8.21 -9.05
CA CYS A 34 -10.39 7.32 -9.84
C CYS A 34 -11.87 7.47 -9.46
N ASN A 35 -12.20 8.23 -8.41
CA ASN A 35 -13.56 8.42 -7.91
C ASN A 35 -14.25 7.07 -7.63
N VAL A 36 -13.51 6.15 -7.00
CA VAL A 36 -13.95 4.80 -6.63
C VAL A 36 -14.11 4.68 -5.13
N GLN A 37 -15.05 3.85 -4.70
CA GLN A 37 -15.20 3.45 -3.30
C GLN A 37 -14.80 1.99 -3.18
N ALA A 38 -13.61 1.74 -2.65
CA ALA A 38 -13.10 0.40 -2.46
C ALA A 38 -13.59 -0.20 -1.13
N THR A 39 -13.56 -1.53 -1.05
CA THR A 39 -13.73 -2.21 0.24
C THR A 39 -12.42 -2.19 0.99
N ILE A 40 -12.44 -1.67 2.22
CA ILE A 40 -11.27 -1.62 3.11
C ILE A 40 -11.59 -2.39 4.37
N GLU A 41 -10.79 -3.41 4.66
CA GLU A 41 -10.87 -4.16 5.92
C GLU A 41 -9.57 -3.99 6.70
N LEU A 42 -9.69 -3.54 7.95
CA LEU A 42 -8.57 -3.42 8.88
C LEU A 42 -8.71 -4.48 9.98
N GLY A 43 -7.64 -5.24 10.21
CA GLY A 43 -7.56 -6.17 11.33
C GLY A 43 -7.72 -5.43 12.67
N SER A 44 -8.31 -6.09 13.66
CA SER A 44 -8.63 -5.50 14.97
C SER A 44 -7.41 -5.05 15.78
N ASP A 45 -6.22 -5.56 15.45
CA ASP A 45 -4.93 -5.20 16.02
C ASP A 45 -4.11 -4.23 15.13
N GLY A 46 -4.67 -3.80 14.00
CA GLY A 46 -4.00 -2.93 13.03
C GLY A 46 -2.89 -3.61 12.21
N GLY A 47 -2.71 -4.93 12.35
CA GLY A 47 -1.65 -5.68 11.68
C GLY A 47 -1.99 -6.17 10.26
N PHE A 48 -3.23 -5.97 9.82
CA PHE A 48 -3.73 -6.48 8.55
C PHE A 48 -4.62 -5.45 7.84
N LEU A 49 -4.46 -5.35 6.52
CA LEU A 49 -5.23 -4.46 5.65
C LEU A 49 -5.58 -5.23 4.37
N THR A 50 -6.86 -5.27 4.04
CA THR A 50 -7.36 -5.66 2.71
C THR A 50 -7.87 -4.41 2.00
N TYR A 51 -7.56 -4.30 0.72
CA TYR A 51 -8.07 -3.27 -0.18
C TYR A 51 -8.55 -3.93 -1.46
N GLU A 52 -9.83 -3.79 -1.78
CA GLU A 52 -10.46 -4.42 -2.95
C GLU A 52 -11.25 -3.39 -3.76
N LEU A 53 -10.93 -3.29 -5.05
CA LEU A 53 -11.67 -2.45 -5.99
C LEU A 53 -13.04 -3.05 -6.33
N PRO A 54 -14.05 -2.23 -6.63
CA PRO A 54 -15.32 -2.73 -7.17
C PRO A 54 -15.12 -3.53 -8.45
N ASN A 55 -15.94 -4.57 -8.65
CA ASN A 55 -15.86 -5.45 -9.83
C ASN A 55 -16.51 -4.84 -11.10
N ASP A 56 -17.26 -3.75 -10.95
CA ASP A 56 -18.08 -3.11 -11.99
C ASP A 56 -17.52 -1.76 -12.49
N LEU A 57 -16.21 -1.54 -12.34
CA LEU A 57 -15.54 -0.36 -12.87
C LEU A 57 -15.54 -0.33 -14.40
N ASP A 58 -15.72 0.86 -14.97
CA ASP A 58 -15.47 1.05 -16.40
C ASP A 58 -13.97 0.89 -16.72
N VAL A 59 -13.67 0.58 -17.98
CA VAL A 59 -12.31 0.24 -18.43
C VAL A 59 -11.31 1.35 -18.10
N HIS A 60 -11.66 2.62 -18.28
CA HIS A 60 -10.73 3.72 -18.05
C HIS A 60 -10.45 3.92 -16.57
N THR A 61 -11.46 3.79 -15.72
CA THR A 61 -11.30 3.86 -14.26
C THR A 61 -10.48 2.68 -13.75
N ALA A 62 -10.74 1.46 -14.25
CA ALA A 62 -9.98 0.26 -13.91
C ALA A 62 -8.49 0.38 -14.30
N GLU A 63 -8.20 0.82 -15.53
CA GLU A 63 -6.82 1.05 -15.99
C GLU A 63 -6.09 2.10 -15.14
N LYS A 64 -6.76 3.21 -14.80
CA LYS A 64 -6.17 4.26 -13.97
C LYS A 64 -5.87 3.77 -12.56
N ALA A 65 -6.80 3.06 -11.93
CA ALA A 65 -6.61 2.47 -10.61
C ALA A 65 -5.48 1.45 -10.62
N GLN A 66 -5.42 0.61 -11.65
CA GLN A 66 -4.35 -0.38 -11.85
C GLN A 66 -2.96 0.29 -11.92
N ILE A 67 -2.81 1.37 -12.68
CA ILE A 67 -1.52 2.09 -12.78
C ILE A 67 -1.08 2.63 -11.40
N LEU A 68 -2.01 3.16 -10.60
CA LEU A 68 -1.69 3.65 -9.26
C LEU A 68 -1.29 2.52 -8.31
N LEU A 69 -1.98 1.37 -8.38
CA LEU A 69 -1.65 0.17 -7.61
C LEU A 69 -0.33 -0.47 -8.05
N GLU A 70 0.01 -0.42 -9.33
CA GLU A 70 1.35 -0.79 -9.81
C GLU A 70 2.43 0.14 -9.24
N GLY A 71 2.13 1.44 -9.14
CA GLY A 71 2.99 2.41 -8.45
C GLY A 71 3.21 2.08 -6.97
N LEU A 72 2.17 1.61 -6.27
CA LEU A 72 2.28 1.08 -4.91
C LEU A 72 3.25 -0.11 -4.86
N VAL A 73 3.07 -1.09 -5.75
CA VAL A 73 3.94 -2.29 -5.80
C VAL A 73 5.39 -1.91 -6.06
N VAL A 74 5.67 -1.00 -7.02
CA VAL A 74 7.03 -0.50 -7.30
C VAL A 74 7.62 0.19 -6.07
N SER A 75 6.84 0.99 -5.36
CA SER A 75 7.27 1.68 -4.14
C SER A 75 7.62 0.69 -3.02
N LEU A 76 6.79 -0.33 -2.81
CA LEU A 76 7.04 -1.39 -1.82
C LEU A 76 8.27 -2.24 -2.18
N LYS A 77 8.46 -2.61 -3.45
CA LYS A 77 9.68 -3.27 -3.94
C LYS A 77 10.93 -2.45 -3.63
N THR A 78 10.83 -1.13 -3.81
CA THR A 78 11.94 -0.21 -3.50
C THR A 78 12.28 -0.22 -2.01
N ILE A 79 11.28 -0.19 -1.13
CA ILE A 79 11.50 -0.30 0.32
C ILE A 79 12.10 -1.67 0.67
N GLU A 80 11.64 -2.75 0.07
CA GLU A 80 12.17 -4.10 0.31
C GLU A 80 13.64 -4.24 -0.10
N LEU A 81 14.07 -3.63 -1.21
CA LEU A 81 15.47 -3.69 -1.65
C LEU A 81 16.44 -3.14 -0.59
N ASP A 82 16.09 -2.02 0.05
CA ASP A 82 16.93 -1.37 1.06
C ASP A 82 16.71 -1.93 2.48
N TYR A 83 15.50 -2.42 2.77
CA TYR A 83 15.06 -2.78 4.12
C TYR A 83 14.49 -4.20 4.26
N GLY A 84 14.83 -5.12 3.36
CA GLY A 84 14.28 -6.49 3.29
C GLY A 84 14.47 -7.36 4.55
N LYS A 85 15.24 -6.89 5.54
CA LYS A 85 15.27 -7.47 6.89
C LYS A 85 13.95 -7.26 7.66
N TYR A 86 13.24 -6.18 7.37
CA TYR A 86 12.06 -5.70 8.12
C TYR A 86 10.75 -5.85 7.34
N ILE A 87 10.81 -5.87 6.01
CA ILE A 87 9.65 -6.03 5.12
C ILE A 87 9.92 -7.15 4.12
N ARG A 88 8.85 -7.85 3.73
CA ARG A 88 8.87 -8.79 2.61
C ARG A 88 7.64 -8.57 1.74
N LEU A 89 7.84 -8.43 0.44
CA LEU A 89 6.77 -8.38 -0.53
C LEU A 89 6.53 -9.78 -1.12
N ILE A 90 5.27 -10.19 -1.19
CA ILE A 90 4.87 -11.47 -1.78
C ILE A 90 3.79 -11.20 -2.81
N GLU A 91 4.10 -11.44 -4.08
CA GLU A 91 3.13 -11.38 -5.18
C GLU A 91 2.53 -12.77 -5.41
N LYS A 92 1.21 -12.86 -5.41
CA LYS A 92 0.48 -14.08 -5.75
C LYS A 92 -0.47 -13.78 -6.89
N VAL A 93 -0.42 -14.61 -7.93
CA VAL A 93 -1.44 -14.60 -8.96
C VAL A 93 -2.60 -15.43 -8.43
N GLN A 94 -3.78 -14.83 -8.33
CA GLN A 94 -4.99 -15.54 -7.95
C GLN A 94 -5.57 -16.16 -9.22
N GLU A 95 -5.61 -17.50 -9.27
CA GLU A 95 -6.28 -18.20 -10.36
C GLU A 95 -7.80 -17.97 -10.22
N VAL A 96 -8.41 -17.53 -11.32
CA VAL A 96 -9.86 -17.30 -11.46
C VAL A 96 -10.53 -18.52 -12.07
#